data_AF-A0A9N9E612-F1
#
_entry.id   AF-A0A9N9E612-F1
#
_cell.length_a   1.000
_cell.length_b   1.000
_cell.length_c   1.000
_cell.angle_alpha   90.00
_cell.angle_beta   90.00
_cell.angle_gamma   90.00
#
_symmetry.space_group_name_H-M   'P 1'
#
loop_
_entity.id
_entity.type
_entity.pdbx_description
1 polymer ?
#
loop_
_entity_poly.entity_id
_entity_poly.type
_entity_poly.pdbx_seq_one_letter_code
_entity_poly.pdbx_strand_id
1 'polypeptide(L)'
;IGHFLKEIWMKELVDNKERKIDIRPYISKATLDIIGKVGFNYQFNSLTSESELASAYHMLIINNTGKLLNNIFGFLSNYFQMFHKLPLKYNYVIKEASKIIEKESSKLVNEGSEKAKQGNLQGNDILSVLIKKNEEEKDNEKMSFDELKYQIMTFLAAGHETS
;
A
#
# COMPACT_ATOMS: atom_id res chain seq x y z
N ILE A 1 5.02 -13.34 -10.49
CA ILE A 1 3.83 -12.51 -10.79
C ILE A 1 3.16 -12.97 -12.09
N GLY A 2 3.81 -12.90 -13.26
CA GLY A 2 3.21 -13.37 -14.53
C GLY A 2 2.72 -14.82 -14.55
N HIS A 3 3.45 -15.76 -13.93
CA HIS A 3 2.99 -17.15 -13.79
C HIS A 3 1.67 -17.28 -13.01
N PHE A 4 1.51 -16.52 -11.92
CA PHE A 4 0.29 -16.55 -11.11
C PHE A 4 -0.92 -16.02 -11.89
N LEU A 5 -0.75 -14.94 -12.66
CA LEU A 5 -1.81 -14.44 -13.54
C LEU A 5 -2.24 -15.49 -14.57
N LYS A 6 -1.27 -16.16 -15.21
CA LYS A 6 -1.54 -17.27 -16.13
C LYS A 6 -2.34 -18.38 -15.44
N GLU A 7 -1.93 -18.82 -14.25
CA GLU A 7 -2.64 -19.88 -13.52
C GLU A 7 -4.07 -19.48 -13.15
N ILE A 8 -4.28 -18.24 -12.70
CA ILE A 8 -5.61 -17.73 -12.35
C ILE A 8 -6.51 -17.70 -13.59
N TRP A 9 -6.03 -17.15 -14.71
CA TRP A 9 -6.80 -17.08 -15.94
C TRP A 9 -7.07 -18.46 -16.53
N MET A 10 -6.09 -19.36 -16.52
CA MET A 10 -6.27 -20.73 -16.97
C MET A 10 -7.33 -21.46 -16.16
N LYS A 11 -7.40 -21.24 -14.83
CA LYS A 11 -8.46 -21.77 -13.97
C LYS A 11 -9.84 -21.21 -14.32
N GLU A 12 -9.95 -19.91 -14.65
CA GLU A 12 -11.23 -19.31 -15.03
C GLU A 12 -11.74 -19.74 -16.42
N LEU A 13 -10.84 -20.24 -17.28
CA LEU A 13 -11.13 -20.72 -18.62
C LEU A 13 -11.52 -22.22 -18.67
N VAL A 14 -11.37 -22.98 -17.58
CA VAL A 14 -11.61 -24.43 -17.56
C VAL A 14 -13.05 -24.81 -17.94
N ASP A 15 -14.02 -23.90 -17.78
CA ASP A 15 -15.45 -24.19 -17.99
C ASP A 15 -16.05 -23.69 -19.32
N ASN A 16 -15.35 -22.90 -20.14
CA ASN A 16 -15.88 -22.42 -21.43
C ASN A 16 -14.76 -22.13 -22.45
N LYS A 17 -14.95 -22.58 -23.71
CA LYS A 17 -13.99 -22.38 -24.82
C LYS A 17 -13.69 -20.90 -25.09
N GLU A 18 -14.61 -20.00 -24.76
CA GLU A 18 -14.42 -18.54 -24.79
C GLU A 18 -15.15 -17.89 -23.60
N ARG A 19 -14.44 -17.02 -22.87
CA ARG A 19 -15.00 -16.25 -21.74
C ARG A 19 -14.43 -14.83 -21.76
N LYS A 20 -15.29 -13.83 -21.54
CA LYS A 20 -14.85 -12.45 -21.29
C LYS A 20 -14.41 -12.34 -19.82
N ILE A 21 -13.14 -12.02 -19.60
CA ILE A 21 -12.56 -11.83 -18.27
C ILE A 21 -12.23 -10.34 -18.10
N ASP A 22 -12.66 -9.75 -16.99
CA ASP A 22 -12.21 -8.42 -16.60
C ASP A 22 -10.81 -8.53 -15.98
N ILE A 23 -9.79 -8.11 -16.73
CA ILE A 23 -8.40 -8.21 -16.30
C ILE A 23 -7.99 -7.10 -15.32
N ARG A 24 -8.77 -6.02 -15.18
CA ARG A 24 -8.38 -4.83 -14.42
C ARG A 24 -8.03 -5.12 -12.96
N PRO A 25 -8.82 -5.90 -12.19
CA PRO A 25 -8.50 -6.20 -10.80
C PRO A 25 -7.22 -7.03 -10.65
N TYR A 26 -6.93 -7.88 -11.64
CA TYR A 26 -5.73 -8.72 -11.65
C TYR A 26 -4.46 -7.92 -11.95
N ILE A 27 -4.55 -6.98 -12.90
CA ILE A 27 -3.44 -6.07 -13.21
C ILE A 27 -3.18 -5.13 -12.03
N SER A 28 -4.21 -4.52 -11.45
CA SER A 28 -4.09 -3.65 -10.27
C SER A 28 -3.38 -4.37 -9.10
N LYS A 29 -3.79 -5.60 -8.77
CA LYS A 29 -3.11 -6.44 -7.78
C LYS A 29 -1.66 -6.77 -8.16
N ALA A 30 -1.44 -7.13 -9.43
CA ALA A 30 -0.09 -7.41 -9.92
C ALA A 30 0.84 -6.19 -9.80
N THR A 31 0.37 -4.97 -10.12
CA THR A 31 1.20 -3.78 -9.99
C THR A 31 1.45 -3.43 -8.52
N LEU A 32 0.48 -3.66 -7.62
CA LEU A 32 0.70 -3.53 -6.16
C LEU A 32 1.81 -4.47 -5.68
N ASP A 33 1.79 -5.74 -6.10
CA ASP A 33 2.83 -6.72 -5.76
C ASP A 33 4.20 -6.33 -6.35
N ILE A 34 4.24 -5.79 -7.58
CA ILE A 34 5.48 -5.30 -8.19
C ILE A 34 6.04 -4.14 -7.37
N ILE A 35 5.25 -3.09 -7.12
CA ILE A 35 5.69 -1.89 -6.39
C ILE A 35 6.12 -2.24 -4.97
N GLY A 36 5.39 -3.11 -4.28
CA GLY A 36 5.81 -3.61 -2.96
C GLY A 36 7.19 -4.23 -2.98
N LYS A 37 7.43 -5.12 -3.94
CA LYS A 37 8.69 -5.84 -4.04
C LYS A 37 9.84 -4.95 -4.47
N VAL A 38 9.67 -4.12 -5.50
CA VAL A 38 10.75 -3.29 -6.04
C VAL A 38 10.97 -2.01 -5.24
N GLY A 39 9.91 -1.45 -4.65
CA GLY A 39 9.95 -0.20 -3.89
C GLY A 39 10.29 -0.39 -2.42
N PHE A 40 9.88 -1.51 -1.81
CA PHE A 40 9.96 -1.67 -0.35
C PHE A 40 10.52 -3.02 0.09
N ASN A 41 10.95 -3.86 -0.86
CA ASN A 41 11.31 -5.26 -0.62
C ASN A 41 10.24 -6.02 0.19
N TYR A 42 8.97 -5.66 -0.03
CA TYR A 42 7.81 -6.19 0.70
C TYR A 42 6.93 -7.05 -0.20
N GLN A 43 6.48 -8.19 0.32
CA GLN A 43 5.63 -9.12 -0.43
C GLN A 43 4.17 -8.95 -0.03
N PHE A 44 3.42 -8.21 -0.85
CA PHE A 44 1.98 -8.01 -0.66
C PHE A 44 1.15 -9.28 -0.91
N ASN A 45 1.58 -10.11 -1.86
CA ASN A 45 0.91 -11.36 -2.23
C ASN A 45 -0.59 -11.18 -2.55
N SER A 46 -0.96 -10.02 -3.11
CA SER A 46 -2.35 -9.58 -3.35
C SER A 46 -3.14 -10.48 -4.31
N LEU A 47 -2.44 -11.29 -5.13
CA LEU A 47 -3.02 -12.29 -6.02
C LEU A 47 -3.33 -13.65 -5.36
N THR A 48 -2.85 -13.91 -4.15
CA THR A 48 -2.95 -15.24 -3.50
C THR A 48 -3.48 -15.14 -2.07
N SER A 49 -2.61 -14.79 -1.13
CA SER A 49 -2.92 -14.56 0.29
C SER A 49 -2.47 -13.15 0.65
N GLU A 50 -3.40 -12.22 0.61
CA GLU A 50 -3.16 -10.80 0.80
C GLU A 50 -2.51 -10.51 2.17
N SER A 51 -1.43 -9.72 2.18
CA SER A 51 -0.81 -9.28 3.43
C SER A 51 -1.68 -8.26 4.17
N GLU A 52 -1.41 -8.05 5.46
CA GLU A 52 -2.12 -7.05 6.26
C GLU A 52 -2.05 -5.66 5.61
N LEU A 53 -0.88 -5.26 5.11
CA LEU A 53 -0.69 -3.96 4.45
C LEU A 53 -1.46 -3.86 3.13
N ALA A 54 -1.51 -4.93 2.30
CA ALA A 54 -2.32 -4.91 1.08
C ALA A 54 -3.83 -4.78 1.40
N SER A 55 -4.30 -5.54 2.40
CA SER A 55 -5.70 -5.49 2.82
C SER A 55 -6.09 -4.09 3.31
N ALA A 56 -5.25 -3.48 4.16
CA ALA A 56 -5.46 -2.12 4.64
C ALA A 56 -5.40 -1.09 3.49
N TYR A 57 -4.48 -1.27 2.55
CA TYR A 57 -4.38 -0.42 1.36
C TYR A 57 -5.66 -0.51 0.50
N HIS A 58 -6.16 -1.72 0.21
CA HIS A 58 -7.41 -1.91 -0.53
C HIS A 58 -8.63 -1.35 0.22
N MET A 59 -8.67 -1.44 1.55
CA MET A 59 -9.72 -0.84 2.37
C MET A 59 -9.79 0.68 2.21
N LEU A 60 -8.64 1.37 2.12
CA LEU A 60 -8.57 2.82 1.99
C LEU A 60 -8.69 3.33 0.56
N ILE A 61 -8.00 2.70 -0.38
CA ILE A 61 -7.77 3.24 -1.73
C ILE A 61 -8.76 2.66 -2.74
N ILE A 62 -8.96 1.34 -2.73
CA ILE A 62 -9.80 0.66 -3.74
C ILE A 62 -11.28 0.67 -3.35
N ASN A 63 -11.59 0.37 -2.09
CA ASN A 63 -12.99 0.22 -1.64
C ASN A 63 -13.68 1.56 -1.34
N ASN A 64 -12.93 2.66 -1.30
CA ASN A 64 -13.43 3.95 -0.88
C ASN A 64 -13.79 4.88 -2.06
N THR A 65 -13.28 4.60 -3.25
CA THR A 65 -13.46 5.43 -4.46
C THR A 65 -14.82 5.25 -5.15
N GLY A 66 -15.60 4.22 -4.81
CA GLY A 66 -16.80 3.83 -5.56
C GLY A 66 -18.17 4.11 -4.92
N LYS A 67 -18.25 4.57 -3.66
CA LYS A 67 -19.54 4.77 -2.98
C LYS A 67 -19.83 6.25 -2.79
N LEU A 68 -20.85 6.78 -3.48
CA LEU A 68 -21.30 8.17 -3.39
C LEU A 68 -21.38 8.68 -1.95
N LEU A 69 -21.91 7.86 -1.03
CA LEU A 69 -21.98 8.20 0.39
C LEU A 69 -20.61 8.37 1.04
N ASN A 70 -19.63 7.51 0.75
CA ASN A 70 -18.27 7.65 1.28
C ASN A 70 -17.60 8.92 0.77
N ASN A 71 -17.82 9.29 -0.49
CA ASN A 71 -17.28 10.53 -1.06
C ASN A 71 -17.91 11.77 -0.41
N ILE A 72 -19.22 11.74 -0.15
CA ILE A 72 -19.92 12.81 0.58
C ILE A 72 -19.38 12.92 2.01
N PHE A 73 -19.23 11.80 2.72
CA PHE A 73 -18.68 11.82 4.08
C PHE A 73 -17.21 12.25 4.11
N GLY A 74 -16.39 11.82 3.15
CA GLY A 74 -15.00 12.28 3.01
C GLY A 74 -14.91 13.78 2.77
N PHE A 75 -15.71 14.31 1.84
CA PHE A 75 -15.80 15.75 1.57
C PHE A 75 -16.27 16.54 2.80
N LEU A 76 -17.35 16.10 3.45
CA LEU A 76 -17.86 16.75 4.65
C LEU A 76 -16.87 16.68 5.82
N SER A 77 -16.12 15.59 5.94
CA SER A 77 -15.13 15.44 7.01
C SER A 77 -13.94 16.36 6.83
N ASN A 78 -13.53 16.64 5.59
CA ASN A 78 -12.48 17.61 5.28
C ASN A 78 -12.88 19.04 5.68
N TYR A 79 -14.17 19.37 5.61
CA TYR A 79 -14.68 20.70 5.95
C TYR A 79 -15.13 20.82 7.42
N PHE A 80 -15.60 19.72 8.01
CA PHE A 80 -16.16 19.67 9.36
C PHE A 80 -15.59 18.49 10.15
N GLN A 81 -14.64 18.77 11.05
CA GLN A 81 -13.92 17.75 11.83
C GLN A 81 -14.82 16.86 12.71
N MET A 82 -16.04 17.30 13.01
CA MET A 82 -17.02 16.53 13.79
C MET A 82 -17.40 15.21 13.12
N PHE A 83 -17.39 15.14 11.78
CA PHE A 83 -17.73 13.90 11.07
C PHE A 83 -16.70 12.79 11.30
N HIS A 84 -15.44 13.10 11.62
CA HIS A 84 -14.43 12.09 12.01
C HIS A 84 -14.77 11.38 13.32
N LYS A 85 -15.53 12.03 14.22
CA LYS A 85 -15.86 11.50 15.55
C LYS A 85 -17.14 10.67 15.57
N LEU A 86 -17.91 10.69 14.48
CA LEU A 86 -19.15 9.92 14.39
C LEU A 86 -18.83 8.41 14.26
N PRO A 87 -19.64 7.52 14.85
CA PRO A 87 -19.48 6.07 14.73
C PRO A 87 -19.98 5.55 13.37
N LEU A 88 -19.46 6.12 12.28
CA LEU A 88 -19.78 5.71 10.92
C LEU A 88 -18.90 4.52 10.52
N LYS A 89 -19.46 3.59 9.75
CA LYS A 89 -18.70 2.48 9.16
C LYS A 89 -17.48 2.98 8.37
N TYR A 90 -17.62 4.12 7.69
CA TYR A 90 -16.53 4.81 7.01
C TYR A 90 -15.35 5.13 7.95
N ASN A 91 -15.62 5.79 9.08
CA ASN A 91 -14.58 6.15 10.05
C ASN A 91 -13.94 4.93 10.70
N TYR A 92 -14.71 3.87 10.94
CA TYR A 92 -14.17 2.61 11.45
C TYR A 92 -13.20 1.96 10.47
N VAL A 93 -13.59 1.86 9.18
CA VAL A 93 -12.72 1.32 8.12
C VAL A 93 -11.43 2.12 7.99
N ILE A 94 -11.53 3.45 7.98
CA ILE A 94 -10.33 4.31 7.92
C ILE A 94 -9.44 4.07 9.13
N LYS A 95 -10.01 4.07 10.34
CA LYS A 95 -9.26 3.88 11.58
C LYS A 95 -8.52 2.55 11.63
N GLU A 96 -9.21 1.45 11.28
CA GLU A 96 -8.60 0.12 11.26
C GLU A 96 -7.49 0.02 10.21
N ALA A 97 -7.75 0.52 8.99
CA ALA A 97 -6.74 0.47 7.93
C ALA A 97 -5.53 1.36 8.24
N SER A 98 -5.74 2.58 8.76
CA SER A 98 -4.66 3.46 9.25
C SER A 98 -3.83 2.79 10.33
N LYS A 99 -4.46 2.05 11.27
CA LYS A 99 -3.74 1.32 12.32
C LYS A 99 -2.84 0.21 11.75
N ILE A 100 -3.32 -0.53 10.77
CA ILE A 100 -2.55 -1.59 10.11
C ILE A 100 -1.39 -0.98 9.30
N ILE A 101 -1.66 0.07 8.51
CA ILE A 101 -0.64 0.78 7.75
C ILE A 101 0.43 1.32 8.67
N GLU A 102 0.04 1.95 9.79
CA GLU A 102 0.97 2.49 10.76
C GLU A 102 1.87 1.40 11.35
N LYS A 103 1.29 0.26 11.74
CA LYS A 103 2.03 -0.90 12.27
C LYS A 103 3.03 -1.45 11.24
N GLU A 104 2.58 -1.74 10.03
CA GLU A 104 3.40 -2.41 9.01
C GLU A 104 4.45 -1.47 8.42
N SER A 105 4.12 -0.19 8.18
CA SER A 105 5.09 0.82 7.74
C SER A 105 6.15 1.09 8.81
N SER A 106 5.75 1.18 10.08
CA SER A 106 6.70 1.32 11.21
C SER A 106 7.68 0.16 11.25
N LYS A 107 7.21 -1.07 11.06
CA LYS A 107 8.06 -2.25 11.02
C LYS A 107 9.10 -2.15 9.90
N LEU A 108 8.67 -1.79 8.69
CA LEU A 108 9.57 -1.64 7.54
C LEU A 108 10.65 -0.58 7.76
N VAL A 109 10.26 0.60 8.25
CA VAL A 109 11.21 1.69 8.51
C VAL A 109 12.16 1.33 9.66
N ASN A 110 11.66 0.72 10.74
CA ASN A 110 12.49 0.27 11.86
C ASN A 110 13.53 -0.76 11.41
N GLU A 111 13.11 -1.82 10.72
CA GLU A 111 14.02 -2.85 10.22
C GLU A 111 15.07 -2.28 9.27
N GLY A 112 14.67 -1.37 8.37
CA GLY A 112 15.59 -0.69 7.46
C GLY A 112 16.59 0.20 8.19
N SER A 113 16.12 0.98 9.16
CA SER A 113 16.95 1.90 9.95
C SER A 113 17.92 1.15 10.87
N GLU A 114 17.50 0.05 11.49
CA GLU A 114 18.38 -0.81 12.28
C GLU A 114 19.47 -1.44 11.42
N LYS A 115 19.12 -1.96 10.24
CA LYS A 115 20.10 -2.47 9.27
C LYS A 115 21.07 -1.37 8.82
N ALA A 116 20.59 -0.14 8.63
CA ALA A 116 21.43 0.99 8.22
C ALA A 116 22.48 1.34 9.29
N LYS A 117 22.05 1.43 10.56
CA LYS A 117 22.93 1.68 11.70
C LYS A 117 24.02 0.61 11.88
N GLN A 118 23.71 -0.63 11.51
CA GLN A 118 24.66 -1.75 11.54
C GLN A 118 25.57 -1.82 10.31
N GLY A 119 25.42 -0.92 9.32
CA GLY A 119 26.12 -0.99 8.04
C GLY A 119 25.68 -2.15 7.15
N ASN A 120 24.55 -2.80 7.48
CA ASN A 120 24.04 -4.01 6.84
C ASN A 120 22.84 -3.76 5.92
N LEU A 121 22.44 -2.49 5.71
CA LEU A 121 21.32 -2.18 4.82
C LEU A 121 21.71 -2.42 3.36
N GLN A 122 21.35 -3.61 2.90
CA GLN A 122 21.49 -4.04 1.52
C GLN A 122 20.17 -3.82 0.78
N GLY A 123 20.24 -3.39 -0.47
CA GLY A 123 19.06 -3.08 -1.27
C GLY A 123 19.15 -1.73 -1.97
N ASN A 124 18.58 -1.69 -3.17
CA ASN A 124 18.39 -0.50 -4.00
C ASN A 124 16.89 -0.22 -4.20
N ASP A 125 16.05 -0.78 -3.34
CA ASP A 125 14.63 -0.42 -3.28
C ASP A 125 14.47 1.00 -2.74
N ILE A 126 13.32 1.62 -3.04
CA ILE A 126 13.03 3.02 -2.73
C ILE A 126 13.24 3.31 -1.24
N LEU A 127 12.72 2.45 -0.35
CA LEU A 127 12.85 2.66 1.09
C LEU A 127 14.30 2.53 1.57
N SER A 128 15.03 1.52 1.10
CA SER A 128 16.46 1.37 1.41
C SER A 128 17.27 2.59 0.96
N VAL A 129 17.00 3.13 -0.23
CA VAL A 129 17.66 4.32 -0.75
C VAL A 129 17.31 5.56 0.08
N LEU A 130 16.03 5.74 0.42
CA LEU A 130 15.57 6.85 1.27
C LEU A 130 16.24 6.81 2.64
N ILE A 131 16.28 5.66 3.30
CA ILE A 131 16.92 5.51 4.62
C ILE A 131 18.42 5.80 4.53
N LYS A 132 19.13 5.23 3.54
CA LYS A 132 20.57 5.51 3.34
C LYS A 132 20.84 6.99 3.17
N LYS A 133 20.10 7.63 2.26
CA LYS A 133 20.27 9.07 2.00
C LYS A 133 19.97 9.88 3.25
N ASN A 134 18.90 9.53 3.97
CA ASN A 134 18.49 10.21 5.19
C ASN A 134 19.55 10.16 6.30
N GLU A 135 20.31 9.06 6.40
CA GLU A 135 21.40 8.97 7.38
C GLU A 135 22.58 9.90 7.05
N GLU A 136 22.81 10.18 5.77
CA GLU A 136 23.87 11.09 5.28
C GLU A 136 23.49 12.58 5.32
N GLU A 137 22.21 12.91 5.44
CA GLU A 137 21.74 14.30 5.49
C GLU A 137 22.06 14.98 6.83
N LYS A 138 22.06 16.32 6.83
CA LYS A 138 22.20 17.11 8.07
C LYS A 138 20.97 16.92 8.95
N ASP A 139 21.11 17.01 10.27
CA ASP A 139 20.02 16.77 11.22
C ASP A 139 18.76 17.63 10.97
N ASN A 140 18.90 18.84 10.44
CA ASN A 140 17.79 19.73 10.09
C ASN A 140 17.13 19.41 8.73
N GLU A 141 17.76 18.55 7.93
CA GLU A 141 17.34 18.10 6.59
C GLU A 141 16.91 16.62 6.61
N LYS A 142 17.10 15.90 7.73
CA LYS A 142 16.64 14.52 7.90
C LYS A 142 15.12 14.46 7.98
N MET A 143 14.54 13.55 7.21
CA MET A 143 13.20 13.04 7.43
C MET A 143 13.11 12.36 8.79
N SER A 144 12.07 12.71 9.53
CA SER A 144 11.64 12.01 10.73
C SER A 144 11.20 10.58 10.41
N PHE A 145 11.12 9.75 11.46
CA PHE A 145 10.57 8.40 11.35
C PHE A 145 9.15 8.38 10.76
N ASP A 146 8.32 9.36 11.15
CA ASP A 146 6.95 9.47 10.65
C ASP A 146 6.92 9.82 9.16
N GLU A 147 7.77 10.75 8.71
CA GLU A 147 7.87 11.10 7.29
C GLU A 147 8.32 9.91 6.44
N LEU A 148 9.32 9.13 6.90
CA LEU A 148 9.76 7.92 6.20
C LEU A 148 8.63 6.89 6.05
N LYS A 149 7.82 6.69 7.09
CA LYS A 149 6.64 5.80 7.02
C LYS A 149 5.63 6.30 5.99
N TYR A 150 5.32 7.60 6.00
CA TYR A 150 4.34 8.17 5.08
C TYR A 150 4.78 8.09 3.62
N GLN A 151 6.09 8.14 3.33
CA GLN A 151 6.58 7.93 1.96
C GLN A 151 6.20 6.56 1.39
N ILE A 152 6.12 5.52 2.23
CA ILE A 152 5.70 4.18 1.77
C ILE A 152 4.32 4.25 1.13
N MET A 153 3.36 4.88 1.80
CA MET A 153 2.00 5.04 1.26
C MET A 153 1.95 5.96 0.05
N THR A 154 2.72 7.06 0.05
CA THR A 154 2.78 7.99 -1.09
C THR A 154 3.20 7.30 -2.38
N PHE A 155 4.31 6.55 -2.34
CA PHE A 155 4.81 5.83 -3.52
C PHE A 155 3.90 4.65 -3.92
N LEU A 156 3.30 3.95 -2.96
CA LEU A 156 2.31 2.90 -3.26
C LEU A 156 1.09 3.48 -3.98
N ALA A 157 0.52 4.58 -3.48
CA ALA A 157 -0.61 5.26 -4.10
C ALA A 157 -0.25 5.79 -5.49
N ALA A 158 0.83 6.55 -5.60
CA ALA A 158 1.25 7.14 -6.86
C ALA A 158 1.53 6.09 -7.95
N GLY A 159 2.22 5.01 -7.60
CA GLY A 159 2.53 3.95 -8.56
C GLY A 159 1.31 3.11 -8.94
N HIS A 160 0.44 2.77 -7.98
CA HIS A 160 -0.71 1.90 -8.23
C HIS A 160 -1.84 2.61 -8.99
N GLU A 161 -2.10 3.89 -8.72
CA GLU A 161 -3.15 4.64 -9.43
C GLU A 161 -2.79 5.01 -10.88
N THR A 162 -1.50 5.06 -11.21
CA THR A 162 -1.02 5.44 -12.56
C THR A 162 -0.71 4.27 -13.49
N SER A 163 -0.62 3.04 -12.96
CA SER A 163 -0.20 1.84 -13.70
C SER A 163 -1.36 1.01 -14.27
#